data_AF-A0A969I7D2-F1
#
_entry.id   AF-A0A969I7D2-F1
#
_cell.length_a   1.000
_cell.length_b   1.000
_cell.length_c   1.000
_cell.angle_alpha   90.00
_cell.angle_beta   90.00
_cell.angle_gamma   90.00
#
_symmetry.space_group_name_H-M   'P 1'
#
loop_
_entity.id
_entity.type
_entity.pdbx_description
1 polymer ?
#
loop_
_entity_poly.entity_id
_entity_poly.type
_entity_poly.pdbx_seq_one_letter_code
_entity_poly.pdbx_strand_id
1 'polypeptide(L)' 'MNVTALLGDRAVAHPDRIALIDRVAGQWRTTTYAQLEQASQRLALTSSSKAGARGTVC' A
#
# COMPACT_ATOMS: atom_id res chain seq x y z
N MET A 1 12.17 0.99 15.15
CA MET A 1 10.80 1.27 14.68
C MET A 1 10.81 1.18 13.16
N ASN A 2 10.12 0.20 12.58
CA ASN A 2 10.13 -0.02 11.13
C ASN A 2 8.90 0.64 10.50
N VAL A 3 9.11 1.66 9.67
CA VAL A 3 8.02 2.39 9.00
C VAL A 3 7.17 1.45 8.14
N THR A 4 7.73 0.38 7.59
CA THR A 4 6.96 -0.56 6.77
C THR A 4 6.02 -1.45 7.59
N ALA A 5 6.29 -1.67 8.87
CA ALA A 5 5.41 -2.46 9.75
C ALA A 5 4.17 -1.67 10.23
N LEU A 6 4.26 -0.33 10.25
CA LEU A 6 3.19 0.53 10.75
C LEU A 6 1.89 0.41 9.94
N LEU A 7 1.97 0.15 8.63
CA LEU A 7 0.78 -0.01 7.80
C LEU A 7 0.02 -1.29 8.16
N GLY A 8 0.73 -2.41 8.34
CA GLY A 8 0.16 -3.68 8.80
C GLY A 8 -0.50 -3.55 10.17
N ASP A 9 0.19 -2.92 11.14
CA ASP A 9 -0.36 -2.69 12.48
C ASP A 9 -1.66 -1.86 12.45
N ARG A 10 -1.71 -0.82 11.60
CA ARG A 10 -2.91 0.02 11.43
C ARG A 10 -4.03 -0.71 10.71
N ALA A 11 -3.73 -1.56 9.73
CA ALA A 11 -4.71 -2.38 9.04
C ALA A 11 -5.36 -3.42 9.97
N VAL A 12 -4.60 -3.98 10.92
CA VAL A 12 -5.13 -4.89 11.96
C VAL A 12 -5.99 -4.13 12.98
N ALA A 13 -5.50 -3.00 13.48
CA ALA A 13 -6.22 -2.25 14.51
C ALA A 13 -7.48 -1.56 13.99
N HIS A 14 -7.47 -1.09 12.74
CA HIS A 14 -8.53 -0.25 12.16
C HIS A 14 -8.77 -0.55 10.66
N PRO A 15 -9.27 -1.75 10.31
CA PRO A 15 -9.40 -2.19 8.92
C PRO A 15 -10.30 -1.30 8.06
N ASP A 16 -11.37 -0.76 8.64
CA ASP A 16 -12.41 0.02 7.93
C ASP A 16 -12.15 1.53 7.91
N ARG A 17 -11.10 2.02 8.58
CA ARG A 17 -10.80 3.45 8.58
C ARG A 17 -10.20 3.87 7.23
N ILE A 18 -10.58 5.05 6.76
CA ILE A 18 -10.06 5.64 5.53
C ILE A 18 -8.58 5.98 5.75
N ALA A 19 -7.73 5.43 4.89
CA ALA A 19 -6.28 5.64 4.90
C ALA A 19 -5.84 6.61 3.81
N LEU A 20 -6.56 6.62 2.68
CA LEU A 20 -6.25 7.45 1.52
C LEU A 20 -7.54 7.99 0.91
N ILE A 21 -7.51 9.26 0.51
CA ILE A 21 -8.52 9.88 -0.34
C ILE A 21 -7.79 10.39 -1.57
N ASP A 22 -8.17 9.87 -2.73
CA ASP A 22 -7.56 10.19 -4.01
C ASP A 22 -8.62 10.59 -5.04
N ARG A 23 -8.16 11.18 -6.15
CA ARG A 23 -9.04 11.61 -7.23
C ARG A 23 -8.68 10.85 -8.50
N VAL A 24 -9.59 10.01 -8.96
CA VAL A 24 -9.42 9.15 -10.15
C VAL A 24 -10.49 9.50 -11.16
N ALA A 25 -10.08 9.84 -12.39
CA ALA A 25 -10.99 10.23 -13.47
C ALA A 25 -12.03 11.31 -13.07
N GLY A 26 -11.60 12.27 -12.24
CA GLY A 26 -12.45 13.36 -11.75
C GLY A 26 -13.33 13.02 -10.55
N GLN A 27 -13.46 11.75 -10.16
CA GLN A 27 -14.23 11.28 -9.01
C GLN A 27 -13.36 11.12 -7.76
N TRP A 28 -13.91 11.43 -6.61
CA TRP A 28 -13.27 11.16 -5.32
C TRP A 28 -13.42 9.68 -4.98
N ARG A 29 -12.31 9.06 -4.62
CA ARG A 29 -12.27 7.68 -4.14
C ARG A 29 -11.64 7.65 -2.76
N THR A 30 -12.17 6.78 -1.92
CA THR A 30 -11.63 6.52 -0.59
C THR A 30 -11.14 5.08 -0.52
N THR A 31 -9.97 4.88 0.05
CA THR A 31 -9.37 3.56 0.25
C THR A 31 -9.15 3.35 1.75
N THR A 32 -9.55 2.19 2.26
CA THR A 32 -9.38 1.84 3.69
C THR A 32 -7.98 1.28 3.97
N TYR A 33 -7.59 1.22 5.25
CA TYR A 33 -6.31 0.61 5.64
C TYR A 33 -6.19 -0.85 5.18
N ALA A 34 -7.26 -1.65 5.29
CA ALA A 34 -7.25 -3.03 4.82
C ALA A 34 -7.01 -3.13 3.30
N GLN A 35 -7.68 -2.28 2.52
CA GLN A 35 -7.52 -2.25 1.06
C GLN A 35 -6.13 -1.77 0.65
N LEU A 36 -5.59 -0.78 1.36
CA LEU A 36 -4.26 -0.24 1.10
C LEU A 36 -3.17 -1.27 1.40
N GLU A 37 -3.27 -2.01 2.51
CA GLU A 37 -2.32 -3.07 2.83
C GLU A 37 -2.37 -4.22 1.82
N GLN A 38 -3.56 -4.65 1.41
CA GLN A 38 -3.71 -5.64 0.33
C GLN A 38 -3.08 -5.17 -0.99
N ALA A 39 -3.24 -3.90 -1.34
CA ALA A 39 -2.62 -3.32 -2.53
C ALA A 39 -1.08 -3.30 -2.41
N SER A 40 -0.55 -2.88 -1.25
CA SER A 40 0.89 -2.89 -0.96
C SER A 40 1.49 -4.29 -1.06
N GLN A 41 0.82 -5.31 -0.50
CA GLN A 41 1.27 -6.70 -0.59
C GLN A 41 1.27 -7.21 -2.03
N ARG A 42 0.24 -6.89 -2.82
CA ARG A 42 0.20 -7.23 -4.26
C ARG A 42 1.34 -6.56 -5.02
N LEU A 43 1.65 -5.30 -4.71
CA LEU A 43 2.77 -4.58 -5.32
C LEU A 43 4.11 -5.19 -4.90
N ALA A 44 4.29 -5.58 -3.65
CA ALA A 44 5.50 -6.26 -3.20
C ALA A 44 5.70 -7.60 -3.92
N LEU A 45 4.66 -8.42 -4.04
CA LEU A 45 4.72 -9.71 -4.75
C LEU A 45 5.02 -9.54 -6.24
N THR A 46 4.36 -8.59 -6.92
CA THR A 46 4.59 -8.30 -8.35
C THR A 46 5.93 -7.63 -8.61
N SER A 47 6.42 -6.82 -7.67
CA SER A 47 7.76 -6.24 -7.71
C SER A 47 8.82 -7.30 -7.48
N SER A 48 8.61 -8.26 -6.59
CA SER A 48 9.49 -9.43 -6.44
C SER A 48 9.52 -10.30 -7.70
N SER A 49 8.42 -10.38 -8.46
CA SER A 49 8.39 -11.06 -9.77
C SER A 49 9.08 -10.26 -10.90
N LYS A 50 9.33 -8.96 -10.71
CA LYS A 50 9.96 -8.07 -11.71
C LYS A 50 11.34 -7.53 -11.28
N ALA A 51 11.79 -7.83 -10.07
CA ALA A 51 13.07 -7.42 -9.48
C ALA A 51 14.29 -8.16 -10.06
N GLY A 52 14.26 -8.43 -11.38
CA GLY A 52 15.46 -8.53 -12.21
C GLY A 52 15.85 -7.20 -12.86
N ALA A 53 15.09 -6.11 -12.67
CA ALA A 53 15.41 -4.83 -13.28
C ALA A 53 15.08 -3.63 -12.38
N ARG A 54 16.15 -2.95 -11.95
CA ARG A 54 16.25 -1.54 -11.49
C ARG A 54 16.01 -1.25 -10.02
N GLY A 55 17.12 -1.03 -9.32
CA GLY A 55 17.13 -0.42 -7.98
C GLY A 55 18.48 -0.28 -7.28
N THR A 56 19.63 -0.49 -7.95
CA THR A 56 20.91 0.05 -7.47
C THR A 56 20.87 1.56 -7.69
N VAL A 57 20.87 2.35 -6.61
CA VAL A 57 21.16 3.78 -6.66
C VAL A 57 22.64 3.93 -6.30
N CYS A 58 23.46 4.18 -7.31
CA CYS A 58 24.78 4.81 -7.21
C CYS A 58 24.79 5.98 -8.20
#